data_AF-A0A2G2D9U8-F1
#
_entry.id   AF-A0A2G2D9U8-F1
#
_cell.length_a   1.000
_cell.length_b   1.000
_cell.length_c   1.000
_cell.angle_alpha   90.00
_cell.angle_beta   90.00
_cell.angle_gamma   90.00
#
_symmetry.space_group_name_H-M   'P 1'
#
loop_
_entity.id
_entity.type
_entity.pdbx_description
1 polymer ?
#
loop_
_entity_poly.entity_id
_entity_poly.type
_entity_poly.pdbx_seq_one_letter_code
_entity_poly.pdbx_strand_id
1 'polypeptide(L)'
;MIKIALIFVFAIGTFSVSAQLVDENHQLLWEISGNGLEKNSYLYGNYHTNDRRVFNLADSVYYALNNTDGVSLEIDAFSDFGDDFYWDTRYGDVRFKYDKNGVPYTNSNKATSTRYGDEDGMPQFLDAYFHQYCLNAGKVLCPLETVEFQHSIGSSRSYSTPNSFRWARSLFSKEELLNLYLKGDIYELDKFMRSSLGGGDGYYKELITDRNKGMVAVMDSLMQQEGLSLFTAVGAGHLASSTGMINLLRNKGYTLRKVMSTYSDDVSIDKLEVKSQRSYLYENDSIGVQIEFPGKPTEVLNEDGWEDYQFRLIYRELGQGNNYIVEVYDRNDESTFEELAETYIASPSESPYEKVTLVNGGEAFQGLADAYPEGLYWTRVILGEDYILVLKAYGGNKFMNSKRAMTFFDKVNLN
;
A
#
# COMPACT_ATOMS: atom_id res chain seq x y z
N MET A 1 -38.75 9.89 -71.77
CA MET A 1 -38.94 10.06 -70.31
C MET A 1 -38.33 8.86 -69.61
N ILE A 2 -37.10 8.97 -69.10
CA ILE A 2 -36.44 7.92 -68.32
C ILE A 2 -36.48 8.39 -66.86
N LYS A 3 -37.21 7.66 -66.00
CA LYS A 3 -37.24 7.89 -64.55
C LYS A 3 -36.03 7.18 -63.94
N ILE A 4 -35.05 7.96 -63.48
CA ILE A 4 -33.95 7.45 -62.66
C ILE A 4 -34.46 7.40 -61.22
N ALA A 5 -34.58 6.20 -60.66
CA ALA A 5 -34.85 5.99 -59.24
C ALA A 5 -33.54 6.12 -58.46
N LEU A 6 -33.44 7.16 -57.63
CA LEU A 6 -32.37 7.30 -56.65
C LEU A 6 -32.60 6.32 -55.50
N ILE A 7 -31.75 5.30 -55.40
CA ILE A 7 -31.68 4.42 -54.24
C ILE A 7 -30.78 5.11 -53.21
N PHE A 8 -31.38 5.58 -52.11
CA PHE A 8 -30.64 6.01 -50.93
C PHE A 8 -30.17 4.77 -50.18
N VAL A 9 -28.87 4.47 -50.25
CA VAL A 9 -28.24 3.47 -49.39
C VAL A 9 -28.00 4.14 -48.03
N PHE A 10 -28.83 3.78 -47.04
CA PHE A 10 -28.62 4.17 -45.65
C PHE A 10 -27.45 3.35 -45.11
N ALA A 11 -26.26 3.96 -44.98
CA ALA A 11 -25.15 3.35 -44.29
C ALA A 11 -25.48 3.29 -42.79
N ILE A 12 -25.93 2.13 -42.32
CA ILE A 12 -26.08 1.86 -40.88
C ILE A 12 -24.66 1.70 -40.34
N GLY A 13 -24.10 2.79 -39.82
CA GLY A 13 -22.87 2.74 -39.03
C GLY A 13 -23.15 1.90 -37.78
N THR A 14 -22.47 0.77 -37.65
CA THR A 14 -22.44 -0.01 -36.41
C THR A 14 -21.70 0.81 -35.36
N PHE A 15 -22.42 1.58 -34.54
CA PHE A 15 -21.89 2.08 -33.29
C PHE A 15 -21.73 0.89 -32.35
N SER A 16 -20.50 0.50 -32.07
CA SER A 16 -20.21 -0.41 -30.95
C SER A 16 -20.58 0.34 -29.67
N VAL A 17 -21.72 -0.01 -29.08
CA VAL A 17 -22.09 0.43 -27.74
C VAL A 17 -21.37 -0.50 -26.78
N SER A 18 -20.26 -0.06 -26.18
CA SER A 18 -19.65 -0.78 -25.06
C SER A 18 -20.63 -0.77 -23.89
N ALA A 19 -20.90 -1.92 -23.30
CA ALA A 19 -21.78 -2.00 -22.15
C ALA A 19 -21.04 -1.49 -20.90
N GLN A 20 -21.76 -0.76 -20.04
CA GLN A 20 -21.26 -0.32 -18.76
C GLN A 20 -22.19 -0.85 -17.69
N LEU A 21 -21.64 -1.60 -16.73
CA LEU A 21 -22.37 -1.99 -15.53
C LEU A 21 -22.34 -0.81 -14.55
N VAL A 22 -23.53 -0.46 -14.05
CA VAL A 22 -23.70 0.61 -13.07
C VAL A 22 -24.33 0.01 -11.81
N ASP A 23 -23.65 0.13 -10.68
CA ASP A 23 -24.22 -0.18 -9.37
C ASP A 23 -24.64 1.13 -8.67
N GLU A 24 -25.93 1.44 -8.77
CA GLU A 24 -26.51 2.64 -8.15
C GLU A 24 -26.58 2.55 -6.63
N ASN A 25 -26.51 1.36 -6.05
CA ASN A 25 -26.65 1.17 -4.61
C ASN A 25 -25.30 1.24 -3.89
N HIS A 26 -24.20 1.27 -4.62
CA HIS A 26 -22.86 1.45 -4.07
C HIS A 26 -22.63 2.91 -3.64
N GLN A 27 -22.29 3.14 -2.36
CA GLN A 27 -22.22 4.49 -1.76
C GLN A 27 -20.84 4.82 -1.19
N LEU A 28 -19.78 4.15 -1.64
CA LEU A 28 -18.43 4.38 -1.13
C LEU A 28 -17.77 5.64 -1.69
N LEU A 29 -18.13 6.11 -2.90
CA LEU A 29 -17.52 7.28 -3.52
C LEU A 29 -18.48 8.48 -3.56
N TRP A 30 -18.00 9.63 -3.08
CA TRP A 30 -18.73 10.90 -3.05
C TRP A 30 -17.89 12.01 -3.64
N GLU A 31 -18.48 12.79 -4.54
CA GLU A 31 -17.91 14.01 -5.08
C GLU A 31 -18.23 15.18 -4.15
N ILE A 32 -17.23 16.00 -3.88
CA ILE A 32 -17.27 17.23 -3.09
C ILE A 32 -17.09 18.40 -4.07
N SER A 33 -18.05 19.32 -4.08
CA SER A 33 -18.05 20.51 -4.94
C SER A 33 -18.72 21.70 -4.25
N GLY A 34 -18.80 22.84 -4.91
CA GLY A 34 -19.38 24.06 -4.35
C GLY A 34 -18.46 24.72 -3.32
N ASN A 35 -19.02 25.58 -2.46
CA ASN A 35 -18.25 26.36 -1.46
C ASN A 35 -17.01 27.08 -2.03
N GLY A 36 -17.11 27.58 -3.27
CA GLY A 36 -16.01 28.28 -3.94
C GLY A 36 -14.89 27.40 -4.52
N LEU A 37 -15.00 26.07 -4.49
CA LEU A 37 -13.99 25.18 -5.09
C LEU A 37 -13.97 25.32 -6.62
N GLU A 38 -12.76 25.48 -7.19
CA GLU A 38 -12.54 25.52 -8.64
C GLU A 38 -12.50 24.12 -9.27
N LYS A 39 -12.05 23.12 -8.49
CA LYS A 39 -11.98 21.71 -8.87
C LYS A 39 -12.73 20.86 -7.85
N ASN A 40 -13.32 19.76 -8.32
CA ASN A 40 -13.98 18.81 -7.44
C ASN A 40 -12.96 18.00 -6.65
N SER A 41 -13.29 17.70 -5.40
CA SER A 41 -12.60 16.71 -4.57
C SER A 41 -13.48 15.48 -4.39
N TYR A 42 -12.93 14.40 -3.84
CA TYR A 42 -13.61 13.13 -3.68
C TYR A 42 -13.36 12.54 -2.30
N LEU A 43 -14.40 11.94 -1.72
CA LEU A 43 -14.34 11.20 -0.46
C LEU A 43 -14.72 9.74 -0.73
N TYR A 44 -13.82 8.83 -0.38
CA TYR A 44 -13.91 7.41 -0.62
C TYR A 44 -13.92 6.62 0.69
N GLY A 45 -14.86 5.68 0.81
CA GLY A 45 -15.00 4.75 1.92
C GLY A 45 -14.09 3.54 1.74
N ASN A 46 -13.02 3.49 2.51
CA ASN A 46 -11.99 2.48 2.46
C ASN A 46 -12.25 1.29 3.41
N TYR A 47 -11.55 0.18 3.19
CA TYR A 47 -11.48 -0.96 4.11
C TYR A 47 -10.03 -1.40 4.31
N HIS A 48 -9.57 -1.41 5.55
CA HIS A 48 -8.16 -1.61 5.93
C HIS A 48 -7.73 -3.08 5.83
N THR A 49 -7.73 -3.62 4.61
CA THR A 49 -7.34 -5.00 4.33
C THR A 49 -6.57 -5.11 3.02
N ASN A 50 -5.81 -6.19 2.87
CA ASN A 50 -5.21 -6.58 1.61
C ASN A 50 -6.02 -7.65 0.85
N ASP A 51 -7.25 -7.98 1.26
CA ASP A 51 -8.10 -8.91 0.50
C ASP A 51 -8.32 -8.42 -0.93
N ARG A 52 -8.01 -9.25 -1.94
CA ARG A 52 -8.05 -8.87 -3.35
C ARG A 52 -9.40 -8.33 -3.80
N ARG A 53 -10.49 -8.74 -3.17
CA ARG A 53 -11.85 -8.34 -3.55
C ARG A 53 -12.08 -6.84 -3.37
N VAL A 54 -11.42 -6.19 -2.41
CA VAL A 54 -11.58 -4.73 -2.22
C VAL A 54 -10.86 -3.89 -3.29
N PHE A 55 -9.97 -4.51 -4.07
CA PHE A 55 -9.24 -3.86 -5.16
C PHE A 55 -9.96 -3.93 -6.50
N ASN A 56 -11.16 -4.54 -6.54
CA ASN A 56 -12.04 -4.44 -7.70
C ASN A 56 -12.74 -3.07 -7.73
N LEU A 57 -11.94 -2.01 -7.83
CA LEU A 57 -12.40 -0.63 -7.82
C LEU A 57 -13.17 -0.30 -9.11
N ALA A 58 -14.22 0.49 -8.96
CA ALA A 58 -14.98 1.04 -10.09
C ALA A 58 -14.13 2.03 -10.90
N ASP A 59 -14.45 2.19 -12.19
CA ASP A 59 -13.76 3.15 -13.07
C ASP A 59 -13.91 4.59 -12.57
N SER A 60 -15.01 4.93 -11.90
CA SER A 60 -15.19 6.22 -11.24
C SER A 60 -14.21 6.48 -10.09
N VAL A 61 -13.74 5.44 -9.40
CA VAL A 61 -12.69 5.56 -8.37
C VAL A 61 -11.34 5.85 -9.02
N TYR A 62 -11.00 5.15 -10.11
CA TYR A 62 -9.78 5.41 -10.86
C TYR A 62 -9.76 6.83 -11.44
N TYR A 63 -10.87 7.29 -12.01
CA TYR A 63 -11.02 8.67 -12.46
C TYR A 63 -10.77 9.68 -11.33
N ALA A 64 -11.44 9.50 -10.19
CA ALA A 64 -11.30 10.39 -9.05
C ALA A 64 -9.86 10.42 -8.51
N LEU A 65 -9.22 9.26 -8.38
CA LEU A 65 -7.84 9.13 -7.91
C LEU A 65 -6.83 9.77 -8.87
N ASN A 66 -7.04 9.63 -10.18
CA ASN A 66 -6.13 10.15 -11.19
C ASN A 66 -6.24 11.66 -11.38
N ASN A 67 -7.45 12.21 -11.29
CA ASN A 67 -7.75 13.60 -11.67
C ASN A 67 -7.76 14.61 -10.50
N THR A 68 -7.23 14.25 -9.33
CA THR A 68 -7.02 15.16 -8.20
C THR A 68 -5.55 15.55 -8.04
N ASP A 69 -5.30 16.70 -7.43
CA ASP A 69 -3.93 17.21 -7.20
C ASP A 69 -3.20 16.40 -6.10
N GLY A 70 -3.95 15.95 -5.08
CA GLY A 70 -3.41 15.17 -3.96
C GLY A 70 -4.24 13.96 -3.58
N VAL A 71 -3.62 13.08 -2.79
CA VAL A 71 -4.26 11.95 -2.11
C VAL A 71 -4.19 12.19 -0.61
N SER A 72 -5.34 12.07 0.05
CA SER A 72 -5.45 12.26 1.48
C SER A 72 -5.92 10.96 2.14
N LEU A 73 -5.19 10.54 3.18
CA LEU A 73 -5.44 9.32 3.93
C LEU A 73 -5.55 9.65 5.41
N GLU A 74 -6.08 8.73 6.23
CA GLU A 74 -6.17 8.96 7.68
C GLU A 74 -4.78 9.27 8.29
N ILE A 75 -3.76 8.55 7.86
CA ILE A 75 -2.37 8.72 8.28
C ILE A 75 -1.41 8.57 7.10
N ASP A 76 -0.18 9.01 7.30
CA ASP A 76 0.94 8.50 6.51
C ASP A 76 1.19 7.03 6.89
N ALA A 77 0.95 6.12 5.95
CA ALA A 77 1.10 4.68 6.19
C ALA A 77 2.56 4.20 6.18
N PHE A 78 3.49 5.00 5.67
CA PHE A 78 4.93 4.66 5.56
C PHE A 78 5.83 5.55 6.44
N SER A 79 5.27 6.53 7.17
CA SER A 79 6.04 7.38 8.09
C SER A 79 6.66 6.56 9.21
N ASP A 80 7.92 6.86 9.53
CA ASP A 80 8.71 6.15 10.54
C ASP A 80 8.07 6.19 11.95
N PHE A 81 7.82 5.02 12.55
CA PHE A 81 7.31 4.86 13.92
C PHE A 81 8.42 4.91 14.99
N GLY A 82 9.69 5.09 14.60
CA GLY A 82 10.81 5.24 15.54
C GLY A 82 11.23 3.96 16.27
N ASP A 83 10.71 2.80 15.88
CA ASP A 83 11.18 1.48 16.31
C ASP A 83 10.99 0.45 15.17
N ASP A 84 12.09 -0.03 14.60
CA ASP A 84 12.11 -1.02 13.50
C ASP A 84 11.34 -2.32 13.82
N PHE A 85 11.20 -2.65 15.10
CA PHE A 85 10.52 -3.87 15.58
C PHE A 85 8.98 -3.80 15.43
N TYR A 86 8.37 -2.61 15.33
CA TYR A 86 6.92 -2.45 15.22
C TYR A 86 6.36 -2.59 13.80
N TRP A 87 7.25 -2.71 12.81
CA TRP A 87 6.93 -2.69 11.39
C TRP A 87 6.69 -4.05 10.75
N ASP A 88 7.05 -5.14 11.41
CA ASP A 88 6.72 -6.46 10.87
C ASP A 88 5.21 -6.69 10.95
N THR A 89 4.55 -6.63 9.79
CA THR A 89 3.11 -6.86 9.72
C THR A 89 2.78 -8.34 9.77
N ARG A 90 3.77 -9.25 9.65
CA ARG A 90 3.58 -10.70 9.67
C ARG A 90 3.31 -11.20 11.09
N TYR A 91 2.55 -12.28 11.17
CA TYR A 91 2.33 -13.01 12.40
C TYR A 91 3.00 -14.39 12.33
N GLY A 92 3.91 -14.65 13.28
CA GLY A 92 4.63 -15.91 13.42
C GLY A 92 5.92 -15.98 12.61
N ASP A 93 6.73 -17.00 12.88
CA ASP A 93 8.06 -17.13 12.29
C ASP A 93 8.04 -17.94 11.00
N VAL A 94 8.86 -17.53 10.03
CA VAL A 94 9.18 -18.37 8.87
C VAL A 94 10.29 -19.33 9.27
N ARG A 95 10.08 -20.63 9.05
CA ARG A 95 11.07 -21.67 9.37
C ARG A 95 11.47 -22.42 8.11
N PHE A 96 12.75 -22.40 7.82
CA PHE A 96 13.33 -23.18 6.73
C PHE A 96 13.75 -24.58 7.16
N LYS A 97 13.78 -25.47 6.18
CA LYS A 97 14.48 -26.75 6.17
C LYS A 97 15.40 -26.74 4.95
N TYR A 98 16.36 -27.65 4.95
CA TYR A 98 17.31 -27.77 3.86
C TYR A 98 17.17 -29.13 3.20
N ASP A 99 17.22 -29.17 1.87
CA ASP A 99 17.29 -30.42 1.14
C ASP A 99 18.70 -31.02 1.22
N LYS A 100 18.90 -32.19 0.59
CA LYS A 100 20.20 -32.88 0.61
C LYS A 100 21.34 -32.10 -0.07
N ASN A 101 21.02 -31.09 -0.88
CA ASN A 101 21.97 -30.22 -1.56
C ASN A 101 22.11 -28.88 -0.84
N GLY A 102 21.46 -28.71 0.31
CA GLY A 102 21.48 -27.47 1.08
C GLY A 102 20.49 -26.41 0.59
N VAL A 103 19.59 -26.73 -0.34
CA VAL A 103 18.63 -25.74 -0.85
C VAL A 103 17.55 -25.52 0.23
N PRO A 104 17.34 -24.27 0.68
CA PRO A 104 16.34 -23.95 1.68
C PRO A 104 14.92 -24.05 1.09
N TYR A 105 14.01 -24.64 1.86
CA TYR A 105 12.58 -24.70 1.57
C TYR A 105 11.77 -24.66 2.86
N THR A 106 10.52 -24.23 2.83
CA THR A 106 9.64 -24.37 4.00
C THR A 106 8.78 -25.62 3.88
N ASN A 107 8.43 -26.21 5.02
CA ASN A 107 7.56 -27.41 5.05
C ASN A 107 6.07 -27.10 4.99
N SER A 108 5.70 -25.86 4.63
CA SER A 108 4.33 -25.36 4.65
C SER A 108 4.05 -24.60 3.36
N ASN A 109 2.88 -24.83 2.76
CA ASN A 109 2.37 -24.01 1.66
C ASN A 109 1.36 -22.95 2.13
N LYS A 110 1.20 -22.80 3.45
CA LYS A 110 0.24 -21.84 4.03
C LYS A 110 0.78 -20.42 3.88
N ALA A 111 -0.09 -19.49 3.54
CA ALA A 111 0.21 -18.07 3.60
C ALA A 111 0.44 -17.66 5.07
N THR A 112 1.49 -16.89 5.31
CA THR A 112 1.70 -16.19 6.57
C THR A 112 0.60 -15.15 6.73
N SER A 113 -0.01 -15.12 7.92
CA SER A 113 -1.01 -14.11 8.25
C SER A 113 -0.32 -12.77 8.50
N THR A 114 -0.98 -11.68 8.17
CA THR A 114 -0.50 -10.33 8.42
C THR A 114 -1.53 -9.50 9.16
N ARG A 115 -1.13 -8.33 9.65
CA ARG A 115 -1.99 -7.33 10.29
C ARG A 115 -3.20 -6.97 9.41
N TYR A 116 -3.01 -6.94 8.10
CA TYR A 116 -4.02 -6.51 7.12
C TYR A 116 -4.67 -7.67 6.33
N GLY A 117 -4.22 -8.90 6.53
CA GLY A 117 -4.79 -10.12 5.94
C GLY A 117 -3.78 -11.27 5.93
N ASP A 118 -3.24 -11.60 4.76
CA ASP A 118 -2.21 -12.64 4.58
C ASP A 118 -1.45 -12.48 3.26
N GLU A 119 -0.48 -13.35 3.00
CA GLU A 119 0.31 -13.37 1.76
C GLU A 119 -0.51 -13.66 0.47
N ASP A 120 -1.71 -14.25 0.59
CA ASP A 120 -2.55 -14.51 -0.59
C ASP A 120 -3.30 -13.27 -1.05
N GLY A 121 -3.41 -12.23 -0.21
CA GLY A 121 -3.91 -10.92 -0.56
C GLY A 121 -2.98 -10.11 -1.49
N MET A 122 -3.26 -8.81 -1.59
CA MET A 122 -2.47 -7.84 -2.35
C MET A 122 -1.20 -7.42 -1.59
N PRO A 123 -0.12 -7.02 -2.29
CA PRO A 123 1.13 -6.53 -1.67
C PRO A 123 0.90 -5.44 -0.62
N GLN A 124 0.10 -4.44 -0.98
CA GLN A 124 -0.36 -3.40 -0.06
C GLN A 124 -1.81 -3.66 0.35
N PHE A 125 -2.18 -3.24 1.57
CA PHE A 125 -3.58 -3.03 1.92
C PHE A 125 -4.11 -1.76 1.26
N LEU A 126 -5.42 -1.58 1.18
CA LEU A 126 -6.02 -0.60 0.26
C LEU A 126 -5.57 0.85 0.54
N ASP A 127 -5.37 1.26 1.80
CA ASP A 127 -4.82 2.59 2.12
C ASP A 127 -3.38 2.76 1.59
N ALA A 128 -2.50 1.80 1.87
CA ALA A 128 -1.11 1.83 1.41
C ALA A 128 -0.99 1.71 -0.12
N TYR A 129 -1.97 1.13 -0.79
CA TYR A 129 -2.06 1.14 -2.26
C TYR A 129 -2.31 2.55 -2.79
N PHE A 130 -3.26 3.30 -2.22
CA PHE A 130 -3.49 4.69 -2.60
C PHE A 130 -2.29 5.58 -2.24
N HIS A 131 -1.65 5.32 -1.10
CA HIS A 131 -0.43 6.00 -0.70
C HIS A 131 0.70 5.77 -1.72
N GLN A 132 0.98 4.50 -2.05
CA GLN A 132 2.00 4.13 -3.02
C GLN A 132 1.73 4.77 -4.39
N TYR A 133 0.49 4.73 -4.87
CA TYR A 133 0.10 5.40 -6.10
C TYR A 133 0.40 6.90 -6.03
N CYS A 134 0.03 7.57 -4.92
CA CYS A 134 0.28 9.00 -4.73
C CYS A 134 1.76 9.36 -4.94
N LEU A 135 2.66 8.62 -4.27
CA LEU A 135 4.09 8.85 -4.36
C LEU A 135 4.65 8.53 -5.75
N ASN A 136 4.25 7.41 -6.35
CA ASN A 136 4.71 7.02 -7.69
C ASN A 136 4.23 8.01 -8.77
N ALA A 137 3.03 8.55 -8.63
CA ALA A 137 2.45 9.52 -9.55
C ALA A 137 2.90 10.97 -9.29
N GLY A 138 3.76 11.22 -8.29
CA GLY A 138 4.23 12.56 -7.94
C GLY A 138 3.13 13.50 -7.42
N LYS A 139 2.04 12.95 -6.86
CA LYS A 139 0.95 13.73 -6.25
C LYS A 139 1.31 14.16 -4.83
N VAL A 140 0.58 15.14 -4.31
CA VAL A 140 0.74 15.60 -2.93
C VAL A 140 0.05 14.62 -1.97
N LEU A 141 0.80 14.08 -1.00
CA LEU A 141 0.22 13.31 0.10
C LEU A 141 -0.25 14.27 1.21
N CYS A 142 -1.49 14.12 1.65
CA CYS A 142 -2.08 14.94 2.71
C CYS A 142 -2.68 14.07 3.83
N PRO A 143 -1.88 13.62 4.82
CA PRO A 143 -2.41 12.89 5.97
C PRO A 143 -3.41 13.76 6.75
N LEU A 144 -4.55 13.19 7.14
CA LEU A 144 -5.59 13.90 7.91
C LEU A 144 -5.31 13.91 9.41
N GLU A 145 -4.50 12.96 9.88
CA GLU A 145 -4.11 12.81 11.25
C GLU A 145 -2.61 12.50 11.33
N THR A 146 -1.98 12.88 12.43
CA THR A 146 -0.60 12.48 12.74
C THR A 146 -0.56 11.02 13.20
N VAL A 147 0.55 10.36 12.96
CA VAL A 147 0.75 8.97 13.34
C VAL A 147 0.75 8.78 14.86
N GLU A 148 1.31 9.75 15.60
CA GLU A 148 1.33 9.78 17.07
C GLU A 148 -0.09 9.84 17.64
N PHE A 149 -0.96 10.63 17.01
CA PHE A 149 -2.37 10.73 17.40
C PHE A 149 -3.08 9.38 17.23
N GLN A 150 -2.94 8.73 16.08
CA GLN A 150 -3.53 7.40 15.86
C GLN A 150 -2.97 6.34 16.81
N HIS A 151 -1.66 6.38 17.09
CA HIS A 151 -1.06 5.51 18.10
C HIS A 151 -1.58 5.79 19.51
N SER A 152 -1.80 7.05 19.89
CA SER A 152 -2.34 7.42 21.21
C SER A 152 -3.76 6.87 21.43
N ILE A 153 -4.57 6.83 20.37
CA ILE A 153 -5.92 6.27 20.40
C ILE A 153 -5.88 4.75 20.57
N GLY A 154 -4.93 4.06 19.93
CA GLY A 154 -4.74 2.62 20.05
C GLY A 154 -4.10 2.18 21.39
N SER A 155 -3.03 2.84 21.81
CA SER A 155 -2.22 2.50 22.99
C SER A 155 -2.92 2.81 24.31
N SER A 156 -3.67 3.91 24.41
CA SER A 156 -4.54 4.21 25.57
C SER A 156 -5.57 3.11 25.87
N ARG A 157 -5.77 2.17 24.92
CA ARG A 157 -6.85 1.18 24.93
C ARG A 157 -6.43 -0.26 24.68
N SER A 158 -5.16 -0.55 24.43
CA SER A 158 -4.70 -1.94 24.24
C SER A 158 -4.86 -2.81 25.50
N TYR A 159 -5.12 -2.20 26.66
CA TYR A 159 -5.50 -2.87 27.91
C TYR A 159 -7.01 -2.88 28.20
N SER A 160 -7.83 -2.18 27.42
CA SER A 160 -9.25 -1.94 27.71
C SER A 160 -10.18 -2.02 26.49
N THR A 161 -9.78 -2.70 25.40
CA THR A 161 -10.67 -2.93 24.25
C THR A 161 -11.98 -3.53 24.75
N PRO A 162 -13.15 -2.91 24.52
CA PRO A 162 -14.40 -3.36 25.12
C PRO A 162 -14.65 -4.82 24.79
N ASN A 163 -15.17 -5.56 25.79
CA ASN A 163 -15.79 -6.85 25.52
C ASN A 163 -16.82 -6.72 24.39
N SER A 164 -17.37 -5.52 24.14
CA SER A 164 -18.26 -5.25 23.01
C SER A 164 -17.68 -5.29 21.63
N PHE A 165 -16.55 -4.64 21.42
CA PHE A 165 -15.88 -4.66 20.14
C PHE A 165 -15.24 -6.03 19.88
N ARG A 166 -14.68 -6.66 20.92
CA ARG A 166 -14.19 -8.05 20.84
C ARG A 166 -15.33 -9.05 20.60
N TRP A 167 -16.50 -8.90 21.23
CA TRP A 167 -17.65 -9.77 20.95
C TRP A 167 -18.20 -9.53 19.56
N ALA A 168 -18.30 -8.28 19.08
CA ALA A 168 -18.82 -7.98 17.74
C ALA A 168 -17.91 -8.59 16.67
N ARG A 169 -16.58 -8.44 16.83
CA ARG A 169 -15.58 -9.09 15.98
C ARG A 169 -15.51 -10.61 16.16
N SER A 170 -16.12 -11.17 17.21
CA SER A 170 -16.27 -12.62 17.42
C SER A 170 -17.60 -13.16 16.88
N LEU A 171 -18.66 -12.33 16.82
CA LEU A 171 -19.95 -12.69 16.23
C LEU A 171 -19.94 -12.59 14.71
N PHE A 172 -19.20 -11.63 14.15
CA PHE A 172 -18.99 -11.51 12.72
C PHE A 172 -17.61 -12.04 12.35
N SER A 173 -17.59 -13.03 11.48
CA SER A 173 -16.40 -13.48 10.78
C SER A 173 -15.80 -12.33 9.95
N LYS A 174 -14.49 -12.39 9.68
CA LYS A 174 -13.82 -11.45 8.75
C LYS A 174 -14.56 -11.39 7.39
N GLU A 175 -15.13 -12.51 6.97
CA GLU A 175 -15.87 -12.65 5.72
C GLU A 175 -17.20 -11.90 5.72
N GLU A 176 -17.96 -11.91 6.82
CA GLU A 176 -19.21 -11.16 6.91
C GLU A 176 -18.99 -9.65 6.89
N LEU A 177 -17.95 -9.16 7.58
CA LEU A 177 -17.59 -7.73 7.55
C LEU A 177 -17.12 -7.30 6.16
N LEU A 178 -16.34 -8.14 5.49
CA LEU A 178 -15.93 -7.88 4.13
C LEU A 178 -17.12 -7.86 3.17
N ASN A 179 -18.06 -8.80 3.29
CA ASN A 179 -19.27 -8.81 2.45
C ASN A 179 -20.16 -7.59 2.73
N LEU A 180 -20.24 -7.14 3.98
CA LEU A 180 -20.92 -5.88 4.33
C LEU A 180 -20.25 -4.67 3.66
N TYR A 181 -18.91 -4.62 3.63
CA TYR A 181 -18.16 -3.57 2.93
C TYR A 181 -18.38 -3.63 1.41
N LEU A 182 -18.26 -4.82 0.80
CA LEU A 182 -18.40 -5.01 -0.65
C LEU A 182 -19.80 -4.66 -1.17
N LYS A 183 -20.83 -4.72 -0.31
CA LYS A 183 -22.17 -4.22 -0.62
C LYS A 183 -22.19 -2.70 -0.87
N GLY A 184 -21.25 -1.95 -0.31
CA GLY A 184 -21.12 -0.50 -0.48
C GLY A 184 -22.21 0.32 0.21
N ASP A 185 -22.98 -0.27 1.12
CA ASP A 185 -24.06 0.39 1.86
C ASP A 185 -23.51 1.03 3.15
N ILE A 186 -23.20 2.33 3.06
CA ILE A 186 -22.56 3.07 4.16
C ILE A 186 -23.46 3.21 5.39
N TYR A 187 -24.78 3.09 5.24
CA TYR A 187 -25.72 3.20 6.36
C TYR A 187 -25.79 1.90 7.17
N GLU A 188 -25.77 0.74 6.51
CA GLU A 188 -25.64 -0.54 7.21
C GLU A 188 -24.26 -0.69 7.86
N LEU A 189 -23.19 -0.17 7.23
CA LEU A 189 -21.87 -0.07 7.85
C LEU A 189 -21.89 0.83 9.11
N ASP A 190 -22.47 2.03 9.04
CA ASP A 190 -22.58 2.90 10.22
C ASP A 190 -23.42 2.27 11.33
N LYS A 191 -24.53 1.64 10.99
CA LYS A 191 -25.36 0.90 11.96
C LYS A 191 -24.56 -0.20 12.63
N PHE A 192 -23.80 -0.99 11.87
CA PHE A 192 -22.89 -1.99 12.41
C PHE A 192 -21.85 -1.38 13.36
N MET A 193 -21.21 -0.27 12.95
CA MET A 193 -20.20 0.42 13.76
C MET A 193 -20.80 0.97 15.06
N ARG A 194 -21.98 1.58 15.00
CA ARG A 194 -22.73 2.07 16.17
C ARG A 194 -23.14 0.94 17.10
N SER A 195 -23.60 -0.20 16.58
CA SER A 195 -23.94 -1.35 17.41
C SER A 195 -22.69 -1.97 18.07
N SER A 196 -21.57 -2.00 17.38
CA SER A 196 -20.32 -2.61 17.86
C SER A 196 -19.55 -1.72 18.85
N LEU A 197 -19.59 -0.40 18.65
CA LEU A 197 -18.84 0.60 19.42
C LEU A 197 -19.70 1.47 20.36
N GLY A 198 -21.02 1.47 20.20
CA GLY A 198 -21.94 2.35 20.94
C GLY A 198 -22.42 1.82 22.29
N GLY A 199 -22.08 0.57 22.64
CA GLY A 199 -22.54 -0.08 23.87
C GLY A 199 -21.86 0.36 25.18
N GLY A 200 -20.90 1.31 25.16
CA GLY A 200 -20.14 1.76 26.35
C GLY A 200 -19.18 2.93 26.10
N ASP A 201 -18.47 3.36 27.16
CA ASP A 201 -17.38 4.38 27.37
C ASP A 201 -17.03 5.45 26.30
N GLY A 202 -17.94 5.81 25.40
CA GLY A 202 -17.69 6.83 24.38
C GLY A 202 -16.81 6.39 23.20
N TYR A 203 -16.61 5.09 22.96
CA TYR A 203 -15.75 4.59 21.87
C TYR A 203 -16.18 5.06 20.48
N TYR A 204 -17.48 5.01 20.16
CA TYR A 204 -17.97 5.54 18.88
C TYR A 204 -17.71 7.07 18.78
N LYS A 205 -17.75 7.79 19.91
CA LYS A 205 -17.44 9.21 19.92
C LYS A 205 -15.97 9.43 19.58
N GLU A 206 -15.06 8.72 20.23
CA GLU A 206 -13.62 8.94 20.05
C GLU A 206 -13.07 8.35 18.76
N LEU A 207 -13.41 7.11 18.42
CA LEU A 207 -12.88 6.41 17.24
C LEU A 207 -13.51 6.86 15.93
N ILE A 208 -14.69 7.49 15.96
CA ILE A 208 -15.41 7.93 14.75
C ILE A 208 -15.72 9.43 14.83
N THR A 209 -16.53 9.86 15.78
CA THR A 209 -17.12 11.22 15.74
C THR A 209 -16.10 12.36 15.94
N ASP A 210 -15.16 12.22 16.87
CA ASP A 210 -14.16 13.26 17.14
C ASP A 210 -13.09 13.28 16.06
N ARG A 211 -12.63 12.10 15.62
CA ARG A 211 -11.74 11.94 14.45
C ARG A 211 -12.35 12.56 13.19
N ASN A 212 -13.63 12.30 12.91
CA ASN A 212 -14.34 12.91 11.78
C ASN A 212 -14.27 14.45 11.78
N LYS A 213 -14.37 15.09 12.95
CA LYS A 213 -14.29 16.55 13.04
C LYS A 213 -12.88 17.06 12.74
N GLY A 214 -11.86 16.38 13.28
CA GLY A 214 -10.45 16.71 13.01
C GLY A 214 -10.13 16.54 11.52
N MET A 215 -10.42 15.36 10.98
CA MET A 215 -10.20 15.04 9.57
C MET A 215 -10.92 16.02 8.62
N VAL A 216 -12.19 16.35 8.88
CA VAL A 216 -12.94 17.32 8.06
C VAL A 216 -12.38 18.74 8.19
N ALA A 217 -11.85 19.12 9.36
CA ALA A 217 -11.20 20.43 9.51
C ALA A 217 -9.91 20.53 8.68
N VAL A 218 -9.10 19.46 8.65
CA VAL A 218 -7.90 19.38 7.81
C VAL A 218 -8.28 19.40 6.32
N MET A 219 -9.24 18.58 5.90
CA MET A 219 -9.75 18.60 4.52
C MET A 219 -10.23 19.99 4.08
N ASP A 220 -11.01 20.66 4.92
CA ASP A 220 -11.52 22.01 4.64
C ASP A 220 -10.38 23.03 4.47
N SER A 221 -9.35 22.94 5.32
CA SER A 221 -8.16 23.79 5.22
C SER A 221 -7.42 23.56 3.90
N LEU A 222 -7.12 22.30 3.56
CA LEU A 222 -6.40 21.94 2.33
C LEU A 222 -7.15 22.40 1.07
N MET A 223 -8.48 22.21 1.03
CA MET A 223 -9.28 22.58 -0.13
C MET A 223 -9.49 24.09 -0.27
N GLN A 224 -9.68 24.83 0.84
CA GLN A 224 -9.98 26.28 0.79
C GLN A 224 -8.74 27.16 0.79
N GLN A 225 -7.73 26.81 1.58
CA GLN A 225 -6.56 27.66 1.80
C GLN A 225 -5.44 27.33 0.81
N GLU A 226 -5.24 26.05 0.51
CA GLU A 226 -4.20 25.60 -0.44
C GLU A 226 -4.75 25.39 -1.86
N GLY A 227 -6.08 25.39 -2.03
CA GLY A 227 -6.74 25.24 -3.33
C GLY A 227 -6.58 23.85 -3.94
N LEU A 228 -6.27 22.83 -3.13
CA LEU A 228 -6.04 21.47 -3.60
C LEU A 228 -7.36 20.74 -3.91
N SER A 229 -7.42 20.07 -5.06
CA SER A 229 -8.37 18.98 -5.26
C SER A 229 -7.82 17.69 -4.67
N LEU A 230 -8.62 16.99 -3.87
CA LEU A 230 -8.18 15.83 -3.09
C LEU A 230 -8.98 14.58 -3.46
N PHE A 231 -8.29 13.45 -3.60
CA PHE A 231 -8.89 12.13 -3.42
C PHE A 231 -8.64 11.69 -1.98
N THR A 232 -9.68 11.77 -1.15
CA THR A 232 -9.59 11.42 0.27
C THR A 232 -10.14 10.02 0.51
N ALA A 233 -9.34 9.10 1.04
CA ALA A 233 -9.78 7.77 1.46
C ALA A 233 -9.69 7.62 2.98
N VAL A 234 -10.82 7.29 3.59
CA VAL A 234 -10.98 7.04 5.05
C VAL A 234 -11.80 5.78 5.24
N GLY A 235 -11.67 5.09 6.37
CA GLY A 235 -12.47 3.91 6.67
C GLY A 235 -13.97 4.18 6.45
N ALA A 236 -14.68 3.28 5.76
CA ALA A 236 -16.06 3.53 5.33
C ALA A 236 -17.04 3.83 6.48
N GLY A 237 -16.71 3.39 7.71
CA GLY A 237 -17.45 3.73 8.92
C GLY A 237 -17.47 5.23 9.28
N HIS A 238 -16.57 6.03 8.72
CA HIS A 238 -16.48 7.48 8.94
C HIS A 238 -17.46 8.29 8.08
N LEU A 239 -18.02 7.71 7.02
CA LEU A 239 -18.77 8.46 6.01
C LEU A 239 -20.17 8.88 6.46
N ALA A 240 -20.93 7.92 6.98
CA ALA A 240 -22.36 8.08 7.24
C ALA A 240 -22.67 8.57 8.66
N SER A 241 -23.96 8.78 8.92
CA SER A 241 -24.55 9.37 10.13
C SER A 241 -24.53 10.90 10.23
N SER A 242 -25.25 11.46 11.20
CA SER A 242 -25.32 12.91 11.42
C SER A 242 -23.97 13.55 11.77
N THR A 243 -23.03 12.76 12.29
CA THR A 243 -21.64 13.18 12.56
C THR A 243 -20.63 12.54 11.60
N GLY A 244 -21.12 11.90 10.54
CA GLY A 244 -20.31 11.38 9.44
C GLY A 244 -19.68 12.50 8.62
N MET A 245 -18.53 12.22 8.02
CA MET A 245 -17.79 13.22 7.23
C MET A 245 -18.62 13.82 6.11
N ILE A 246 -19.53 13.05 5.49
CA ILE A 246 -20.44 13.56 4.46
C ILE A 246 -21.29 14.71 4.99
N ASN A 247 -21.90 14.55 6.15
CA ASN A 247 -22.78 15.56 6.72
C ASN A 247 -21.99 16.71 7.35
N LEU A 248 -20.82 16.45 7.92
CA LEU A 248 -19.94 17.51 8.43
C LEU A 248 -19.44 18.42 7.31
N LEU A 249 -19.07 17.87 6.15
CA LEU A 249 -18.70 18.67 4.98
C LEU A 249 -19.90 19.45 4.43
N ARG A 250 -21.10 18.86 4.36
CA ARG A 250 -22.33 19.61 4.01
C ARG A 250 -22.57 20.80 4.93
N ASN A 251 -22.39 20.60 6.24
CA ASN A 251 -22.55 21.66 7.23
C ASN A 251 -21.51 22.78 7.09
N LYS A 252 -20.35 22.50 6.48
CA LYS A 252 -19.34 23.51 6.12
C LYS A 252 -19.67 24.27 4.82
N GLY A 253 -20.73 23.91 4.11
CA GLY A 253 -21.18 24.58 2.88
C GLY A 253 -20.85 23.83 1.59
N TYR A 254 -20.22 22.66 1.65
CA TYR A 254 -19.94 21.84 0.48
C TYR A 254 -21.19 21.11 -0.03
N THR A 255 -21.23 20.89 -1.33
CA THR A 255 -22.19 19.98 -1.97
C THR A 255 -21.55 18.59 -2.07
N LEU A 256 -22.24 17.58 -1.55
CA LEU A 256 -21.81 16.18 -1.65
C LEU A 256 -22.80 15.35 -2.45
N ARG A 257 -22.31 14.79 -3.55
CA ARG A 257 -23.05 13.95 -4.48
C ARG A 257 -22.46 12.55 -4.52
N LYS A 258 -23.31 11.53 -4.37
CA LYS A 258 -22.90 10.14 -4.56
C LYS A 258 -22.45 9.94 -6.01
N VAL A 259 -21.27 9.36 -6.21
CA VAL A 259 -20.77 8.96 -7.53
C VAL A 259 -21.14 7.50 -7.76
N MET A 260 -21.68 7.19 -8.94
CA MET A 260 -22.08 5.82 -9.27
C MET A 260 -20.86 4.94 -9.48
N SER A 261 -20.94 3.69 -9.02
CA SER A 261 -19.91 2.69 -9.31
C SER A 261 -20.11 2.17 -10.74
N THR A 262 -19.19 2.54 -11.61
CA THR A 262 -19.21 2.16 -13.02
C THR A 262 -18.13 1.12 -13.32
N TYR A 263 -18.47 0.13 -14.14
CA TYR A 263 -17.52 -0.88 -14.63
C TYR A 263 -17.73 -1.02 -16.13
N SER A 264 -16.75 -0.57 -16.90
CA SER A 264 -16.75 -0.68 -18.36
C SER A 264 -16.10 -2.00 -18.78
N ASP A 265 -16.58 -2.59 -19.88
CA ASP A 265 -15.94 -3.74 -20.51
C ASP A 265 -14.53 -3.40 -21.00
N ASP A 266 -14.37 -2.21 -21.57
CA ASP A 266 -13.08 -1.64 -21.96
C ASP A 266 -12.38 -0.98 -20.77
N VAL A 267 -11.09 -1.22 -20.60
CA VAL A 267 -10.32 -0.62 -19.50
C VAL A 267 -10.23 0.89 -19.71
N SER A 268 -10.71 1.68 -18.74
CA SER A 268 -10.63 3.14 -18.77
C SER A 268 -9.18 3.66 -18.79
N ILE A 269 -8.93 4.81 -19.41
CA ILE A 269 -7.60 5.44 -19.48
C ILE A 269 -7.08 5.72 -18.07
N ASP A 270 -7.91 6.24 -17.18
CA ASP A 270 -7.51 6.51 -15.78
C ASP A 270 -7.10 5.22 -15.05
N LYS A 271 -7.79 4.10 -15.30
CA LYS A 271 -7.42 2.80 -14.73
C LYS A 271 -6.11 2.28 -15.28
N LEU A 272 -5.83 2.50 -16.57
CA LEU A 272 -4.53 2.16 -17.16
C LEU A 272 -3.41 3.00 -16.54
N GLU A 273 -3.61 4.32 -16.44
CA GLU A 273 -2.64 5.25 -15.87
C GLU A 273 -2.36 4.92 -14.40
N VAL A 274 -3.39 4.73 -13.58
CA VAL A 274 -3.21 4.34 -12.17
C VAL A 274 -2.46 3.00 -12.06
N LYS A 275 -2.73 2.03 -12.93
CA LYS A 275 -2.08 0.71 -12.91
C LYS A 275 -0.67 0.69 -13.53
N SER A 276 -0.27 1.71 -14.29
CA SER A 276 1.12 1.85 -14.74
C SER A 276 2.03 2.37 -13.63
N GLN A 277 1.51 3.12 -12.65
CA GLN A 277 2.27 3.67 -11.51
C GLN A 277 2.58 2.63 -10.42
N ARG A 278 3.20 1.50 -10.80
CA ARG A 278 3.44 0.31 -9.95
C ARG A 278 4.90 0.08 -9.58
N SER A 279 5.77 1.01 -9.93
CA SER A 279 7.21 0.94 -9.70
C SER A 279 7.74 2.35 -9.46
N TYR A 280 8.83 2.44 -8.70
CA TYR A 280 9.57 3.65 -8.43
C TYR A 280 11.03 3.40 -8.76
N LEU A 281 11.60 4.21 -9.64
CA LEU A 281 13.02 4.16 -9.97
C LEU A 281 13.78 5.08 -9.00
N TYR A 282 14.62 4.49 -8.16
CA TYR A 282 15.59 5.23 -7.37
C TYR A 282 16.90 5.30 -8.16
N GLU A 283 17.49 6.50 -8.24
CA GLU A 283 18.75 6.75 -8.94
C GLU A 283 19.70 7.49 -7.99
N ASN A 284 20.94 7.04 -7.91
CA ASN A 284 22.02 7.73 -7.22
C ASN A 284 23.24 7.83 -8.14
N ASP A 285 23.36 8.99 -8.79
CA ASP A 285 24.41 9.26 -9.78
C ASP A 285 25.82 9.24 -9.17
N SER A 286 25.97 9.55 -7.88
CA SER A 286 27.28 9.62 -7.22
C SER A 286 27.96 8.26 -7.14
N ILE A 287 27.17 7.18 -7.04
CA ILE A 287 27.66 5.80 -6.97
C ILE A 287 27.23 4.95 -8.20
N GLY A 288 26.57 5.58 -9.18
CA GLY A 288 26.16 4.92 -10.43
C GLY A 288 25.09 3.84 -10.25
N VAL A 289 24.21 3.97 -9.25
CA VAL A 289 23.22 2.94 -8.89
C VAL A 289 21.82 3.34 -9.35
N GLN A 290 21.12 2.41 -10.00
CA GLN A 290 19.70 2.52 -10.32
C GLN A 290 18.94 1.29 -9.80
N ILE A 291 17.86 1.51 -9.06
CA ILE A 291 17.10 0.44 -8.42
C ILE A 291 15.61 0.66 -8.65
N GLU A 292 14.95 -0.31 -9.29
CA GLU A 292 13.50 -0.29 -9.46
C GLU A 292 12.81 -0.98 -8.27
N PHE A 293 12.26 -0.19 -7.36
CA PHE A 293 11.40 -0.66 -6.27
C PHE A 293 9.94 -0.77 -6.73
N PRO A 294 9.10 -1.60 -6.09
CA PRO A 294 7.65 -1.57 -6.35
C PRO A 294 7.00 -0.22 -5.96
N GLY A 295 7.54 0.50 -4.98
CA GLY A 295 7.11 1.84 -4.62
C GLY A 295 8.26 2.63 -4.01
N LYS A 296 8.05 3.94 -3.77
CA LYS A 296 9.09 4.81 -3.22
C LYS A 296 9.66 4.25 -1.91
N PRO A 297 10.97 3.94 -1.83
CA PRO A 297 11.59 3.50 -0.59
C PRO A 297 11.77 4.68 0.37
N THR A 298 11.81 4.38 1.67
CA THR A 298 12.32 5.29 2.69
C THR A 298 13.84 5.27 2.65
N GLU A 299 14.46 6.45 2.62
CA GLU A 299 15.90 6.61 2.72
C GLU A 299 16.28 6.96 4.16
N VAL A 300 17.18 6.16 4.73
CA VAL A 300 17.70 6.32 6.10
C VAL A 300 19.19 6.61 5.98
N LEU A 301 19.59 7.80 6.40
CA LEU A 301 20.99 8.22 6.43
C LEU A 301 21.62 7.84 7.76
N ASN A 302 22.91 7.53 7.74
CA ASN A 302 23.69 7.33 8.95
C ASN A 302 24.10 8.68 9.57
N GLU A 303 23.14 9.38 10.17
CA GLU A 303 23.36 10.74 10.70
C GLU A 303 24.21 10.74 11.99
N ASP A 304 24.13 9.68 12.78
CA ASP A 304 24.75 9.61 14.12
C ASP A 304 26.02 8.74 14.18
N GLY A 305 26.37 8.03 13.09
CA GLY A 305 27.59 7.21 12.99
C GLY A 305 27.59 5.91 13.80
N TRP A 306 26.43 5.48 14.31
CA TRP A 306 26.29 4.21 15.05
C TRP A 306 26.20 2.98 14.16
N GLU A 307 25.82 3.19 12.91
CA GLU A 307 25.67 2.15 11.90
C GLU A 307 26.83 2.21 10.91
N ASP A 308 27.15 1.10 10.25
CA ASP A 308 28.30 1.04 9.32
C ASP A 308 27.93 1.42 7.87
N TYR A 309 26.63 1.51 7.54
CA TYR A 309 26.18 1.90 6.20
C TYR A 309 26.30 3.42 5.99
N GLN A 310 26.53 3.86 4.75
CA GLN A 310 26.37 5.26 4.34
C GLN A 310 24.88 5.65 4.35
N PHE A 311 24.05 4.85 3.67
CA PHE A 311 22.61 4.98 3.66
C PHE A 311 21.93 3.62 3.43
N ARG A 312 20.67 3.55 3.85
CA ARG A 312 19.79 2.39 3.70
C ARG A 312 18.49 2.82 3.03
N LEU A 313 18.07 2.07 2.01
CA LEU A 313 16.77 2.20 1.35
C LEU A 313 15.87 1.06 1.83
N ILE A 314 14.65 1.38 2.28
CA ILE A 314 13.70 0.42 2.79
C ILE A 314 12.36 0.58 2.07
N TYR A 315 11.91 -0.49 1.40
CA TYR A 315 10.55 -0.57 0.88
C TYR A 315 9.80 -1.75 1.50
N ARG A 316 8.59 -1.49 1.99
CA ARG A 316 7.76 -2.47 2.71
C ARG A 316 6.41 -2.67 2.02
N GLU A 317 6.07 -3.92 1.75
CA GLU A 317 4.73 -4.37 1.38
C GLU A 317 3.95 -4.64 2.66
N LEU A 318 3.18 -3.67 3.16
CA LEU A 318 2.50 -3.79 4.45
C LEU A 318 1.39 -4.84 4.44
N GLY A 319 0.75 -5.07 3.29
CA GLY A 319 -0.30 -6.06 3.11
C GLY A 319 0.21 -7.50 3.24
N GLN A 320 1.25 -7.86 2.47
CA GLN A 320 1.83 -9.21 2.49
C GLN A 320 2.97 -9.38 3.52
N GLY A 321 3.50 -8.29 4.05
CA GLY A 321 4.60 -8.27 5.01
C GLY A 321 5.99 -8.54 4.40
N ASN A 322 6.18 -8.19 3.12
CA ASN A 322 7.47 -8.37 2.45
C ASN A 322 8.30 -7.08 2.56
N ASN A 323 9.60 -7.23 2.71
CA ASN A 323 10.56 -6.15 2.90
C ASN A 323 11.67 -6.29 1.86
N TYR A 324 12.06 -5.17 1.29
CA TYR A 324 13.14 -5.05 0.31
C TYR A 324 14.04 -3.91 0.77
N ILE A 325 15.31 -4.23 1.00
CA ILE A 325 16.27 -3.33 1.62
C ILE A 325 17.51 -3.29 0.73
N VAL A 326 18.06 -2.10 0.57
CA VAL A 326 19.39 -1.90 -0.03
C VAL A 326 20.22 -1.07 0.93
N GLU A 327 21.36 -1.60 1.34
CA GLU A 327 22.34 -0.89 2.15
C GLU A 327 23.58 -0.65 1.31
N VAL A 328 24.16 0.54 1.47
CA VAL A 328 25.40 0.93 0.82
C VAL A 328 26.44 1.18 1.89
N TYR A 329 27.58 0.52 1.80
CA TYR A 329 28.70 0.66 2.73
C TYR A 329 29.92 1.23 2.01
N ASP A 330 30.76 1.96 2.74
CA ASP A 330 32.09 2.32 2.28
C ASP A 330 32.97 1.07 2.18
N ARG A 331 33.83 1.04 1.15
CA ARG A 331 34.87 0.03 1.04
C ARG A 331 36.18 0.56 1.64
N ASN A 332 36.36 0.35 2.93
CA ASN A 332 37.49 0.92 3.69
C ASN A 332 38.59 -0.08 4.04
N ASP A 333 38.40 -1.37 3.79
CA ASP A 333 39.36 -2.42 4.13
C ASP A 333 39.87 -3.18 2.89
N GLU A 334 40.97 -3.91 3.07
CA GLU A 334 41.58 -4.74 2.03
C GLU A 334 40.92 -6.13 1.94
N SER A 335 39.70 -6.30 2.49
CA SER A 335 38.99 -7.57 2.49
C SER A 335 38.71 -8.02 1.04
N THR A 336 38.90 -9.31 0.81
CA THR A 336 38.54 -9.95 -0.46
C THR A 336 37.02 -9.99 -0.64
N PHE A 337 36.55 -10.14 -1.88
CA PHE A 337 35.11 -10.20 -2.14
C PHE A 337 34.46 -11.40 -1.42
N GLU A 338 35.17 -12.52 -1.36
CA GLU A 338 34.75 -13.71 -0.63
C GLU A 338 34.63 -13.47 0.88
N GLU A 339 35.58 -12.77 1.50
CA GLU A 339 35.51 -12.41 2.94
C GLU A 339 34.34 -11.48 3.24
N LEU A 340 34.07 -10.52 2.35
CA LEU A 340 32.90 -9.64 2.46
C LEU A 340 31.59 -10.42 2.29
N ALA A 341 31.52 -11.32 1.31
CA ALA A 341 30.36 -12.17 1.09
C ALA A 341 30.06 -13.06 2.31
N GLU A 342 31.10 -13.66 2.90
CA GLU A 342 30.94 -14.47 4.11
C GLU A 342 30.44 -13.65 5.30
N THR A 343 30.93 -12.41 5.43
CA THR A 343 30.52 -11.48 6.49
C THR A 343 29.06 -11.03 6.35
N TYR A 344 28.67 -10.54 5.17
CA TYR A 344 27.35 -9.92 4.96
C TYR A 344 26.24 -10.93 4.70
N ILE A 345 26.55 -12.09 4.12
CA ILE A 345 25.54 -13.14 3.93
C ILE A 345 25.43 -13.99 5.18
N ALA A 346 26.54 -14.28 5.88
CA ALA A 346 26.53 -15.09 7.10
C ALA A 346 25.64 -16.35 6.98
N SER A 347 25.83 -17.09 5.88
CA SER A 347 24.92 -18.17 5.52
C SER A 347 24.83 -19.26 6.58
N PRO A 348 23.64 -19.82 6.82
CA PRO A 348 23.51 -21.07 7.55
C PRO A 348 24.43 -22.13 6.93
N SER A 349 25.10 -22.93 7.77
CA SER A 349 26.06 -23.94 7.33
C SER A 349 25.48 -24.94 6.31
N GLU A 350 24.18 -25.15 6.38
CA GLU A 350 23.40 -26.04 5.53
C GLU A 350 23.04 -25.43 4.18
N SER A 351 23.11 -24.11 3.99
CA SER A 351 22.77 -23.41 2.74
C SER A 351 23.85 -22.40 2.36
N PRO A 352 25.02 -22.86 1.86
CA PRO A 352 26.09 -21.99 1.43
C PRO A 352 25.63 -20.98 0.37
N TYR A 353 26.21 -19.78 0.41
CA TYR A 353 26.02 -18.79 -0.63
C TYR A 353 26.68 -19.22 -1.94
N GLU A 354 26.22 -18.64 -3.05
CA GLU A 354 26.72 -18.91 -4.39
C GLU A 354 27.23 -17.63 -5.07
N LYS A 355 28.18 -17.79 -5.99
CA LYS A 355 28.63 -16.73 -6.88
C LYS A 355 27.74 -16.68 -8.13
N VAL A 356 27.31 -15.50 -8.53
CA VAL A 356 26.46 -15.25 -9.70
C VAL A 356 27.04 -14.15 -10.59
N THR A 357 26.67 -14.18 -11.87
CA THR A 357 27.01 -13.14 -12.84
C THR A 357 25.80 -12.23 -13.07
N LEU A 358 25.99 -10.94 -12.88
CA LEU A 358 25.00 -9.90 -13.12
C LEU A 358 24.81 -9.65 -14.62
N VAL A 359 23.71 -8.98 -14.99
CA VAL A 359 23.37 -8.69 -16.40
C VAL A 359 24.45 -7.85 -17.10
N ASN A 360 25.11 -6.95 -16.37
CA ASN A 360 26.22 -6.13 -16.88
C ASN A 360 27.56 -6.87 -16.94
N GLY A 361 27.60 -8.17 -16.59
CA GLY A 361 28.82 -8.98 -16.54
C GLY A 361 29.60 -8.88 -15.23
N GLY A 362 29.15 -8.04 -14.29
CA GLY A 362 29.69 -7.97 -12.93
C GLY A 362 29.45 -9.25 -12.14
N GLU A 363 30.15 -9.39 -11.02
CA GLU A 363 30.02 -10.54 -10.13
C GLU A 363 29.28 -10.15 -8.85
N ALA A 364 28.49 -11.08 -8.32
CA ALA A 364 27.83 -10.94 -7.03
C ALA A 364 27.86 -12.26 -6.27
N PHE A 365 27.73 -12.19 -4.95
CA PHE A 365 27.45 -13.35 -4.11
C PHE A 365 26.03 -13.25 -3.58
N GLN A 366 25.31 -14.36 -3.51
CA GLN A 366 23.95 -14.38 -2.97
C GLN A 366 23.68 -15.64 -2.17
N GLY A 367 22.81 -15.55 -1.19
CA GLY A 367 22.46 -16.69 -0.35
C GLY A 367 21.38 -16.35 0.66
N LEU A 368 21.00 -17.36 1.44
CA LEU A 368 20.18 -17.17 2.63
C LEU A 368 21.10 -16.71 3.77
N ALA A 369 20.67 -15.68 4.49
CA ALA A 369 21.30 -15.17 5.70
C ALA A 369 20.40 -15.47 6.91
N ASP A 370 21.02 -15.67 8.08
CA ASP A 370 20.33 -15.79 9.38
C ASP A 370 21.08 -14.93 10.40
N ALA A 371 20.60 -13.71 10.63
CA ALA A 371 21.24 -12.76 11.54
C ALA A 371 20.24 -12.24 12.56
N TYR A 372 20.70 -12.05 13.80
CA TYR A 372 19.90 -11.39 14.83
C TYR A 372 20.06 -9.87 14.73
N PRO A 373 18.97 -9.07 14.85
CA PRO A 373 17.59 -9.45 15.19
C PRO A 373 16.68 -9.81 13.99
N GLU A 374 17.11 -9.64 12.75
CA GLU A 374 16.26 -9.72 11.54
C GLU A 374 15.72 -11.12 11.21
N GLY A 375 16.42 -12.17 11.65
CA GLY A 375 16.15 -13.56 11.33
C GLY A 375 16.58 -13.94 9.91
N LEU A 376 15.76 -14.76 9.25
CA LEU A 376 16.06 -15.32 7.93
C LEU A 376 15.68 -14.37 6.79
N TYR A 377 16.64 -14.03 5.94
CA TYR A 377 16.44 -13.19 4.76
C TYR A 377 17.32 -13.62 3.59
N TRP A 378 16.87 -13.35 2.37
CA TRP A 378 17.72 -13.49 1.19
C TRP A 378 18.65 -12.29 1.08
N THR A 379 19.91 -12.54 0.72
CA THR A 379 20.93 -11.50 0.58
C THR A 379 21.64 -11.62 -0.76
N ARG A 380 21.96 -10.49 -1.40
CA ARG A 380 22.94 -10.39 -2.49
C ARG A 380 23.94 -9.28 -2.17
N VAL A 381 25.22 -9.60 -2.25
CA VAL A 381 26.34 -8.68 -2.06
C VAL A 381 26.97 -8.39 -3.41
N ILE A 382 27.10 -7.11 -3.74
CA ILE A 382 27.72 -6.62 -4.96
C ILE A 382 28.88 -5.70 -4.57
N LEU A 383 30.05 -5.92 -5.16
CA LEU A 383 31.23 -5.13 -4.90
C LEU A 383 31.41 -4.07 -6.00
N GLY A 384 31.35 -2.80 -5.60
CA GLY A 384 31.74 -1.66 -6.44
C GLY A 384 33.24 -1.35 -6.30
N GLU A 385 33.69 -0.28 -6.97
CA GLU A 385 35.07 0.21 -6.84
C GLU A 385 35.33 0.69 -5.40
N ASP A 386 34.50 1.63 -4.93
CA ASP A 386 34.63 2.32 -3.64
C ASP A 386 33.54 1.97 -2.61
N TYR A 387 32.60 1.09 -2.97
CA TYR A 387 31.44 0.76 -2.12
C TYR A 387 31.09 -0.72 -2.16
N ILE A 388 30.26 -1.13 -1.20
CA ILE A 388 29.63 -2.44 -1.14
C ILE A 388 28.12 -2.24 -1.13
N LEU A 389 27.40 -2.89 -2.05
CA LEU A 389 25.94 -2.96 -2.04
C LEU A 389 25.50 -4.27 -1.38
N VAL A 390 24.68 -4.18 -0.35
CA VAL A 390 24.03 -5.32 0.30
C VAL A 390 22.53 -5.22 0.09
N LEU A 391 22.01 -6.12 -0.74
CA LEU A 391 20.58 -6.24 -1.03
C LEU A 391 19.99 -7.27 -0.09
N LYS A 392 18.93 -6.93 0.64
CA LYS A 392 18.21 -7.86 1.52
C LYS A 392 16.75 -7.93 1.11
N ALA A 393 16.16 -9.13 1.15
CA ALA A 393 14.75 -9.31 0.92
C ALA A 393 14.18 -10.44 1.77
N TYR A 394 13.09 -10.16 2.49
CA TYR A 394 12.42 -11.15 3.33
C TYR A 394 10.92 -10.91 3.41
N GLY A 395 10.18 -11.93 3.77
CA GLY A 395 8.73 -11.87 3.78
C GLY A 395 8.09 -13.08 4.43
N GLY A 396 6.82 -13.30 4.19
CA GLY A 396 6.14 -14.47 4.73
C GLY A 396 6.61 -15.79 4.10
N ASN A 397 5.96 -16.87 4.51
CA ASN A 397 6.29 -18.22 4.07
C ASN A 397 6.25 -18.38 2.54
N LYS A 398 5.25 -17.84 1.84
CA LYS A 398 5.17 -17.95 0.37
C LYS A 398 6.23 -17.10 -0.32
N PHE A 399 6.48 -15.90 0.17
CA PHE A 399 7.53 -15.02 -0.36
C PHE A 399 8.90 -15.70 -0.28
N MET A 400 9.23 -16.26 0.89
CA MET A 400 10.51 -16.90 1.15
C MET A 400 10.76 -18.17 0.31
N ASN A 401 9.71 -18.80 -0.24
CA ASN A 401 9.81 -19.93 -1.19
C ASN A 401 9.59 -19.54 -2.66
N SER A 402 9.66 -18.25 -2.97
CA SER A 402 9.45 -17.75 -4.33
C SER A 402 10.73 -17.13 -4.89
N LYS A 403 10.73 -16.88 -6.20
CA LYS A 403 11.80 -16.14 -6.87
C LYS A 403 11.73 -14.63 -6.66
N ARG A 404 10.82 -14.11 -5.83
CA ARG A 404 10.54 -12.67 -5.72
C ARG A 404 11.74 -11.88 -5.20
N ALA A 405 12.45 -12.39 -4.19
CA ALA A 405 13.68 -11.77 -3.70
C ALA A 405 14.72 -11.63 -4.82
N MET A 406 14.99 -12.71 -5.55
CA MET A 406 15.94 -12.70 -6.67
C MET A 406 15.47 -11.78 -7.81
N THR A 407 14.17 -11.78 -8.11
CA THR A 407 13.59 -10.87 -9.12
C THR A 407 13.78 -9.41 -8.72
N PHE A 408 13.75 -9.08 -7.42
CA PHE A 408 14.09 -7.74 -6.94
C PHE A 408 15.59 -7.45 -7.09
N PHE A 409 16.46 -8.40 -6.71
CA PHE A 409 17.91 -8.21 -6.84
C PHE A 409 18.35 -8.01 -8.30
N ASP A 410 17.66 -8.62 -9.25
CA ASP A 410 17.93 -8.48 -10.68
C ASP A 410 17.47 -7.11 -11.25
N LYS A 411 16.77 -6.29 -10.45
CA LYS A 411 16.37 -4.92 -10.79
C LYS A 411 17.37 -3.85 -10.32
N VAL A 412 18.49 -4.27 -9.72
CA VAL A 412 19.59 -3.37 -9.37
C VAL A 412 20.53 -3.29 -10.56
N ASN A 413 20.63 -2.11 -11.15
CA ASN A 413 21.53 -1.82 -12.25
C ASN A 413 22.67 -0.94 -11.75
N LEU A 414 23.89 -1.31 -12.13
CA LEU A 414 25.12 -0.56 -11.86
C LEU A 414 25.66 -0.06 -13.20
N ASN A 415 25.90 1.24 -13.29
CA ASN A 415 26.44 1.92 -14.47
C ASN A 415 27.96 1.85 -14.56
#